data_AF-A0A8D8IWP1-F1
#
_entry.id   AF-A0A8D8IWP1-F1
#
_cell.length_a   1.000
_cell.length_b   1.000
_cell.length_c   1.000
_cell.angle_alpha   90.00
_cell.angle_beta   90.00
_cell.angle_gamma   90.00
#
_symmetry.space_group_name_H-M   'P 1'
#
loop_
_entity.id
_entity.type
_entity.pdbx_description
1 polymer ?
#
loop_
_entity_poly.entity_id
_entity_poly.type
_entity_poly.pdbx_seq_one_letter_code
_entity_poly.pdbx_strand_id
1 'polypeptide(L)'
;KVFTMQPLLTILIGSLLALSIESHNAILKSVHSVDRECVLYLRDGTCGKGDCTVRCCGLVARFWNDTVGRPAATINRFYRPDPEDCGYYERTVQCLGEISAVIPAEDACRRANCSVSCYEDQYGSLRNFSTSALFGNARRCWG
;
A
#
# COMPACT_ATOMS: atom_id res chain seq x y z
N LYS A 1 -39.62 -58.83 0.36
CA LYS A 1 -38.92 -57.68 0.97
C LYS A 1 -37.74 -57.34 0.06
N VAL A 2 -37.86 -56.28 -0.74
CA VAL A 2 -36.81 -55.81 -1.65
C VAL A 2 -35.87 -54.91 -0.84
N PHE A 3 -34.59 -55.26 -0.77
CA PHE A 3 -33.55 -54.40 -0.18
C PHE A 3 -33.19 -53.34 -1.23
N THR A 4 -33.71 -52.12 -1.08
CA THR A 4 -33.26 -50.95 -1.85
C THR A 4 -31.93 -50.46 -1.27
N MET A 5 -30.82 -50.96 -1.80
CA MET A 5 -29.46 -50.44 -1.54
C MET A 5 -29.12 -49.40 -2.60
N GLN A 6 -29.48 -48.13 -2.38
CA GLN A 6 -28.94 -46.97 -3.09
C GLN A 6 -29.49 -45.69 -2.42
N PRO A 7 -28.68 -45.03 -1.57
CA PRO A 7 -28.42 -43.61 -1.81
C PRO A 7 -27.05 -43.17 -1.26
N LEU A 8 -25.95 -43.76 -1.75
CA LEU A 8 -24.60 -43.26 -1.40
C LEU A 8 -23.82 -42.71 -2.61
N LEU A 9 -24.28 -42.99 -3.84
CA LEU A 9 -23.56 -42.58 -5.04
C LEU A 9 -23.84 -41.13 -5.48
N THR A 10 -24.96 -40.53 -5.03
CA THR A 10 -25.33 -39.16 -5.43
C THR A 10 -24.62 -38.07 -4.63
N ILE A 11 -24.09 -38.38 -3.44
CA ILE A 11 -23.43 -37.38 -2.58
C ILE A 11 -22.01 -37.08 -3.07
N LEU A 12 -21.31 -38.06 -3.66
CA LEU A 12 -19.92 -37.90 -4.11
C LEU A 12 -19.76 -37.04 -5.37
N ILE A 13 -20.80 -36.93 -6.21
CA ILE A 13 -20.76 -36.16 -7.47
C ILE A 13 -21.02 -34.67 -7.20
N GLY A 14 -21.81 -34.33 -6.17
CA GLY A 14 -22.13 -32.94 -5.82
C GLY A 14 -20.94 -32.14 -5.26
N SER A 15 -19.94 -32.82 -4.67
CA SER A 15 -18.74 -32.20 -4.11
C SER A 15 -17.65 -31.85 -5.15
N LEU A 16 -17.80 -32.26 -6.40
CA LEU A 16 -16.81 -32.00 -7.46
C LEU A 16 -17.00 -30.67 -8.20
N LEU A 17 -18.06 -29.89 -7.91
CA LEU A 17 -18.42 -28.69 -8.69
C LEU A 17 -18.20 -27.34 -8.00
N ALA A 18 -17.52 -27.25 -6.84
CA ALA A 18 -17.40 -25.96 -6.13
C ALA A 18 -16.03 -25.65 -5.51
N LEU A 19 -14.94 -25.94 -6.23
CA LEU A 19 -13.64 -25.30 -5.98
C LEU A 19 -13.30 -24.38 -7.15
N SER A 20 -14.10 -23.34 -7.35
CA SER A 20 -13.64 -22.17 -8.11
C SER A 20 -12.58 -21.46 -7.27
N ILE A 21 -11.31 -21.77 -7.53
CA ILE A 21 -10.19 -20.95 -7.05
C ILE A 21 -10.30 -19.64 -7.82
N GLU A 22 -10.88 -18.60 -7.21
CA GLU A 22 -10.78 -17.26 -7.75
C GLU A 22 -9.30 -16.84 -7.70
N SER A 23 -8.63 -16.89 -8.84
CA SER A 23 -7.30 -16.33 -8.99
C SER A 23 -7.42 -14.80 -9.01
N HIS A 24 -7.33 -14.19 -7.82
CA HIS A 24 -7.25 -12.74 -7.74
C HIS A 24 -5.84 -12.28 -8.11
N ASN A 25 -5.68 -11.66 -9.27
CA ASN A 25 -4.45 -10.93 -9.60
C ASN A 25 -4.59 -9.47 -9.14
N ALA A 26 -3.69 -9.03 -8.27
CA ALA A 26 -3.59 -7.62 -7.90
C ALA A 26 -2.92 -6.84 -9.04
N ILE A 27 -3.71 -6.09 -9.83
CA ILE A 27 -3.16 -5.16 -10.81
C ILE A 27 -2.66 -3.92 -10.06
N LEU A 28 -1.34 -3.80 -9.94
CA LEU A 28 -0.69 -2.66 -9.30
C LEU A 28 -0.69 -1.47 -10.27
N LYS A 29 -1.33 -0.36 -9.88
CA LYS A 29 -1.37 0.87 -10.67
C LYS A 29 0.01 1.51 -10.76
N SER A 30 0.31 2.08 -11.93
CA SER A 30 1.47 2.94 -12.13
C SER A 30 1.32 4.25 -11.35
N VAL A 31 2.46 4.88 -11.05
CA VAL A 31 2.52 6.18 -10.35
C VAL A 31 1.63 7.23 -11.03
N HIS A 32 1.74 7.38 -12.36
CA HIS A 32 0.93 8.34 -13.12
C HIS A 32 -0.58 8.07 -13.04
N SER A 33 -0.99 6.80 -12.99
CA SER A 33 -2.40 6.45 -12.82
C SER A 33 -2.90 6.86 -11.44
N VAL A 34 -2.11 6.67 -10.37
CA VAL A 34 -2.57 7.05 -9.02
C VAL A 34 -2.60 8.57 -8.85
N ASP A 35 -1.62 9.29 -9.39
CA ASP A 35 -1.59 10.76 -9.35
C ASP A 35 -2.85 11.36 -10.00
N ARG A 36 -3.24 10.86 -11.18
CA ARG A 36 -4.44 11.33 -11.89
C ARG A 36 -5.72 11.10 -11.09
N GLU A 37 -5.87 9.92 -10.48
CA GLU A 37 -7.03 9.62 -9.64
C GLU A 37 -7.04 10.50 -8.38
N CYS A 38 -5.89 10.75 -7.77
CA CYS A 38 -5.80 11.55 -6.56
C CYS A 38 -6.16 13.01 -6.75
N VAL A 39 -5.83 13.62 -7.89
CA VAL A 39 -6.30 14.97 -8.23
C VAL A 39 -7.83 15.05 -8.19
N LEU A 40 -8.53 14.01 -8.67
CA LEU A 40 -9.99 13.96 -8.64
C LEU A 40 -10.50 13.79 -7.20
N TYR A 41 -9.93 12.87 -6.43
CA TYR A 41 -10.37 12.59 -5.05
C TYR A 41 -10.10 13.75 -4.08
N LEU A 42 -9.00 14.48 -4.25
CA LEU A 42 -8.71 15.66 -3.44
C LEU A 42 -9.67 16.81 -3.76
N ARG A 43 -10.03 17.00 -5.03
CA ARG A 43 -11.02 18.01 -5.43
C ARG A 43 -12.39 17.74 -4.80
N ASP A 44 -12.79 16.48 -4.78
CA ASP A 44 -14.09 16.06 -4.25
C ASP A 44 -14.07 15.90 -2.71
N GLY A 45 -12.90 16.12 -2.07
CA GLY A 45 -12.72 16.10 -0.61
C GLY A 45 -12.68 14.70 0.02
N THR A 46 -12.73 13.64 -0.78
CA THR A 46 -12.81 12.25 -0.29
C THR A 46 -11.50 11.73 0.30
N CYS A 47 -10.37 12.30 -0.12
CA CYS A 47 -9.04 11.97 0.41
C CYS A 47 -8.46 13.02 1.38
N GLY A 48 -9.28 13.97 1.83
CA GLY A 48 -8.87 15.08 2.72
C GLY A 48 -8.83 16.43 2.01
N LYS A 49 -8.28 17.45 2.70
CA LYS A 49 -8.10 18.82 2.19
C LYS A 49 -6.67 19.29 2.48
N GLY A 50 -6.17 20.25 1.71
CA GLY A 50 -4.80 20.75 1.86
C GLY A 50 -3.76 19.75 1.35
N ASP A 51 -2.64 19.62 2.07
CA ASP A 51 -1.49 18.81 1.64
C ASP A 51 -1.63 17.32 2.03
N CYS A 52 -2.65 16.66 1.46
CA CYS A 52 -2.99 15.25 1.69
C CYS A 52 -2.62 14.34 0.52
N THR A 53 -1.81 14.82 -0.43
CA THR A 53 -1.58 14.12 -1.69
C THR A 53 -0.88 12.79 -1.52
N VAL A 54 0.14 12.71 -0.66
CA VAL A 54 0.87 11.46 -0.40
C VAL A 54 -0.04 10.41 0.24
N ARG A 55 -0.88 10.81 1.21
CA ARG A 55 -1.89 9.93 1.80
C ARG A 55 -2.84 9.38 0.74
N CYS A 56 -3.40 10.25 -0.10
CA CYS A 56 -4.28 9.84 -1.19
C CYS A 56 -3.59 8.79 -2.06
N CYS A 57 -2.37 9.09 -2.52
CA CYS A 57 -1.66 8.21 -3.43
C CYS A 57 -1.33 6.88 -2.74
N GLY A 58 -1.04 6.89 -1.44
CA GLY A 58 -0.86 5.69 -0.63
C GLY A 58 -2.11 4.82 -0.55
N LEU A 59 -3.29 5.41 -0.40
CA LEU A 59 -4.56 4.69 -0.42
C LEU A 59 -4.84 4.07 -1.79
N VAL A 60 -4.67 4.83 -2.87
CA VAL A 60 -4.90 4.36 -4.25
C VAL A 60 -3.88 3.29 -4.67
N ALA A 61 -2.60 3.48 -4.31
CA ALA A 61 -1.52 2.55 -4.60
C ALA A 61 -1.48 1.33 -3.66
N ARG A 62 -2.31 1.33 -2.61
CA ARG A 62 -2.42 0.29 -1.58
C ARG A 62 -1.13 0.08 -0.79
N PHE A 63 -0.42 1.16 -0.50
CA PHE A 63 0.66 1.14 0.49
C PHE A 63 0.32 1.89 1.78
N TRP A 64 -0.77 2.66 1.84
CA TRP A 64 -1.19 3.34 3.07
C TRP A 64 -2.51 2.79 3.60
N ASN A 65 -2.62 2.74 4.92
CA ASN A 65 -3.82 2.39 5.66
C ASN A 65 -3.92 3.29 6.90
N ASP A 66 -5.03 4.01 7.07
CA ASP A 66 -5.21 4.95 8.19
C ASP A 66 -5.32 4.26 9.54
N THR A 67 -5.80 3.01 9.59
CA THR A 67 -5.83 2.22 10.84
C THR A 67 -4.43 1.88 11.31
N VAL A 68 -3.49 1.66 10.39
CA VAL A 68 -2.10 1.33 10.71
C VAL A 68 -1.25 2.59 10.87
N GLY A 69 -1.51 3.63 10.07
CA GLY A 69 -0.75 4.89 10.09
C GLY A 69 0.71 4.73 9.68
N ARG A 70 1.04 3.72 8.86
CA ARG A 70 2.39 3.47 8.35
C ARG A 70 2.34 2.88 6.93
N PRO A 71 3.32 3.17 6.06
CA PRO A 71 3.42 2.49 4.78
C PRO A 71 3.60 0.97 4.93
N ALA A 72 2.86 0.20 4.14
CA ALA A 72 3.07 -1.22 3.96
C ALA A 72 4.26 -1.48 3.03
N ALA A 73 4.84 -2.69 3.12
CA ALA A 73 5.98 -3.10 2.30
C ALA A 73 5.72 -3.04 0.77
N THR A 74 4.47 -2.94 0.33
CA THR A 74 4.10 -2.75 -1.08
C THR A 74 4.66 -1.45 -1.68
N ILE A 75 5.01 -0.45 -0.86
CA ILE A 75 5.68 0.77 -1.31
C ILE A 75 7.06 0.48 -1.94
N ASN A 76 7.73 -0.61 -1.53
CA ASN A 76 9.07 -0.98 -2.01
C ASN A 76 9.10 -1.18 -3.53
N ARG A 77 7.96 -1.45 -4.17
CA ARG A 77 7.87 -1.59 -5.64
C ARG A 77 8.26 -0.31 -6.39
N PHE A 78 8.14 0.84 -5.74
CA PHE A 78 8.47 2.16 -6.32
C PHE A 78 9.94 2.51 -6.14
N TYR A 79 10.69 1.78 -5.31
CA TYR A 79 12.07 2.06 -4.96
C TYR A 79 13.01 0.95 -5.44
N ARG A 80 14.23 1.33 -5.76
CA ARG A 80 15.38 0.45 -5.98
C ARG A 80 16.37 0.76 -4.87
N PRO A 81 16.59 -0.18 -3.93
CA PRO A 81 17.62 -0.01 -2.93
C PRO A 81 18.99 0.07 -3.58
N ASP A 82 19.91 0.78 -2.92
CA ASP A 82 21.31 0.80 -3.32
C ASP A 82 21.90 -0.61 -3.08
N PRO A 83 22.51 -1.24 -4.09
CA PRO A 83 23.06 -2.59 -3.96
C PRO A 83 24.21 -2.69 -2.94
N GLU A 84 24.89 -1.59 -2.61
CA GLU A 84 26.01 -1.58 -1.66
C GLU A 84 25.55 -1.28 -0.22
N ASP A 85 24.38 -0.67 -0.06
CA ASP A 85 23.80 -0.37 1.24
C ASP A 85 23.04 -1.57 1.76
N CYS A 86 23.62 -2.33 2.69
CA CYS A 86 22.92 -3.46 3.31
C CYS A 86 21.96 -3.02 4.44
N GLY A 87 22.02 -1.77 4.88
CA GLY A 87 21.27 -1.25 6.04
C GLY A 87 20.06 -0.39 5.70
N TYR A 88 19.70 -0.27 4.43
CA TYR A 88 18.61 0.59 3.97
C TYR A 88 17.29 0.27 4.68
N TYR A 89 17.03 -1.02 4.92
CA TYR A 89 15.76 -1.50 5.47
C TYR A 89 15.63 -1.11 6.95
N GLU A 90 16.64 -1.41 7.76
CA GLU A 90 16.66 -1.13 9.20
C GLU A 90 16.51 0.37 9.45
N ARG A 91 17.26 1.21 8.72
CA ARG A 91 17.17 2.67 8.85
C ARG A 91 15.82 3.20 8.42
N THR A 92 15.22 2.65 7.36
CA THR A 92 13.86 3.01 6.96
C THR A 92 12.85 2.66 8.04
N VAL A 93 12.91 1.45 8.60
CA VAL A 93 11.98 0.99 9.67
C VAL A 93 12.13 1.83 10.93
N GLN A 94 13.36 2.17 11.30
CA GLN A 94 13.67 3.05 12.44
C GLN A 94 13.05 4.43 12.25
N CYS A 95 13.29 5.08 11.10
CA CYS A 95 12.69 6.37 10.76
C CYS A 95 11.15 6.33 10.82
N LEU A 96 10.53 5.28 10.27
CA LEU A 96 9.07 5.11 10.37
C LEU A 96 8.59 4.96 11.82
N GLY A 97 9.42 4.37 12.69
CA GLY A 97 9.21 4.27 14.14
C GLY A 97 9.12 5.64 14.80
N GLU A 98 10.10 6.49 14.52
CA GLU A 98 10.19 7.85 15.07
C GLU A 98 9.01 8.70 14.62
N ILE A 99 8.67 8.68 13.33
CA ILE A 99 7.48 9.36 12.81
C ILE A 99 6.21 8.87 13.52
N SER A 100 6.10 7.56 13.75
CA SER A 100 4.94 6.96 14.41
C SER A 100 4.80 7.34 15.88
N ALA A 101 5.91 7.64 16.55
CA ALA A 101 5.96 8.03 17.95
C ALA A 101 5.63 9.52 18.15
N VAL A 102 5.98 10.38 17.17
CA VAL A 102 5.81 11.84 17.28
C VAL A 102 4.51 12.33 16.66
N ILE A 103 4.06 11.72 15.57
CA ILE A 103 2.87 12.15 14.83
C ILE A 103 1.75 11.15 15.07
N PRO A 104 0.62 11.55 15.67
CA PRO A 104 -0.43 10.61 16.00
C PRO A 104 -1.17 10.15 14.73
N ALA A 105 -1.88 9.02 14.81
CA ALA A 105 -2.45 8.36 13.63
C ALA A 105 -3.58 9.18 12.97
N GLU A 106 -4.29 10.00 13.75
CA GLU A 106 -5.33 10.92 13.28
C GLU A 106 -4.81 12.03 12.37
N ASP A 107 -3.54 12.43 12.50
CA ASP A 107 -2.89 13.37 11.58
C ASP A 107 -2.33 12.61 10.36
N ALA A 108 -3.21 11.84 9.72
CA ALA A 108 -2.84 10.85 8.71
C ALA A 108 -2.15 11.47 7.49
N CYS A 109 -2.54 12.69 7.08
CA CYS A 109 -1.91 13.37 5.95
C CYS A 109 -0.47 13.78 6.26
N ARG A 110 -0.24 14.43 7.41
CA ARG A 110 1.11 14.79 7.83
C ARG A 110 1.96 13.55 8.04
N ARG A 111 1.42 12.54 8.73
CA ARG A 111 2.12 11.28 9.00
C ARG A 111 2.51 10.56 7.71
N ALA A 112 1.65 10.57 6.69
CA ALA A 112 1.97 10.03 5.37
C ALA A 112 3.09 10.82 4.67
N ASN A 113 3.00 12.16 4.63
CA ASN A 113 4.04 13.01 4.03
C ASN A 113 5.41 12.77 4.69
N CYS A 114 5.45 12.64 6.01
CA CYS A 114 6.67 12.39 6.77
C CYS A 114 7.17 10.94 6.62
N SER A 115 6.27 9.96 6.52
CA SER A 115 6.67 8.55 6.39
C SER A 115 7.33 8.26 5.04
N VAL A 116 6.93 8.96 3.99
CA VAL A 116 7.51 8.77 2.66
C VAL A 116 8.93 9.34 2.58
N SER A 117 9.26 10.42 3.31
CA SER A 117 10.65 10.92 3.36
C SER A 117 11.61 9.88 3.94
N CYS A 118 11.15 8.99 4.84
CA CYS A 118 11.99 7.88 5.33
C CYS A 118 12.45 6.96 4.18
N TYR A 119 11.59 6.71 3.19
CA TYR A 119 11.96 5.89 2.05
C TYR A 119 12.90 6.62 1.09
N GLU A 120 12.67 7.92 0.87
CA GLU A 120 13.53 8.77 0.04
C GLU A 120 14.93 8.91 0.63
N ASP A 121 15.03 9.09 1.96
CA ASP A 121 16.30 9.32 2.62
C ASP A 121 17.06 8.01 2.91
N GLN A 122 16.36 6.89 3.17
CA GLN A 122 16.98 5.67 3.70
C GLN A 122 16.88 4.44 2.81
N TYR A 123 15.83 4.31 1.97
CA TYR A 123 15.57 3.04 1.27
C TYR A 123 16.28 2.93 -0.07
N GLY A 124 16.42 4.03 -0.81
CA GLY A 124 17.10 4.08 -2.11
C GLY A 124 16.43 5.02 -3.11
N SER A 125 16.67 4.78 -4.40
CA SER A 125 16.19 5.66 -5.48
C SER A 125 14.86 5.21 -6.08
N LEU A 126 14.05 6.14 -6.59
CA LEU A 126 12.80 5.80 -7.26
C LEU A 126 13.06 5.06 -8.58
N ARG A 127 12.33 3.97 -8.84
CA ARG A 127 12.51 3.11 -10.03
C ARG A 127 12.16 3.81 -11.35
N ASN A 128 11.42 4.91 -11.30
CA ASN A 128 11.15 5.81 -12.41
C ASN A 128 11.18 7.24 -11.89
N PHE A 129 11.85 8.14 -12.62
CA PHE A 129 11.86 9.59 -12.38
C PHE A 129 10.48 10.18 -12.71
N SER A 130 9.47 9.81 -11.95
CA SER A 130 8.21 10.52 -11.95
C SER A 130 8.33 11.55 -10.85
N THR A 131 8.52 12.81 -11.23
CA THR A 131 8.21 14.01 -10.43
C THR A 131 6.70 14.00 -10.12
N SER A 132 6.31 13.00 -9.36
CA SER A 132 4.94 12.65 -9.03
C SER A 132 4.65 13.21 -7.66
N ALA A 133 3.39 13.57 -7.44
CA ALA A 133 2.97 14.17 -6.19
C ALA A 133 3.14 13.21 -4.99
N LEU A 134 3.39 11.93 -5.26
CA LEU A 134 3.81 10.89 -4.32
C LEU A 134 5.11 11.19 -3.56
N PHE A 135 6.10 11.76 -4.23
CA PHE A 135 7.47 11.91 -3.69
C PHE A 135 8.01 13.36 -3.79
N GLY A 136 7.35 14.23 -4.56
CA GLY A 136 7.77 15.64 -4.67
C GLY A 136 7.43 16.53 -3.46
N ASN A 137 6.53 16.09 -2.58
CA ASN A 137 6.03 16.87 -1.42
C ASN A 137 6.35 16.22 -0.08
N ALA A 138 7.22 15.21 -0.04
CA ALA A 138 7.62 14.59 1.22
C ALA A 138 8.29 15.64 2.11
N ARG A 139 7.78 15.79 3.35
CA ARG A 139 8.37 16.69 4.34
C ARG A 139 9.31 15.87 5.21
N ARG A 140 10.56 16.30 5.34
CA ARG A 140 11.42 15.79 6.42
C ARG A 140 10.85 16.23 7.75
N CYS A 141 10.37 15.27 8.53
CA CYS A 141 9.82 15.50 9.86
C CYS A 141 10.62 14.78 10.95
N TRP A 142 11.81 14.30 10.59
CA TRP A 142 12.73 13.57 11.42
C TRP A 142 14.12 14.22 11.31
N GLY A 143 14.88 14.21 12.40
CA GLY A 143 16.16 14.91 12.54
C GLY A 143 16.62 14.92 13.98
#